data_AF-W4PAD6-F1
#
_entry.id   AF-W4PAD6-F1
#
_cell.length_a   1.000
_cell.length_b   1.000
_cell.length_c   1.000
_cell.angle_alpha   90.00
_cell.angle_beta   90.00
_cell.angle_gamma   90.00
#
_symmetry.space_group_name_H-M   'P 1'
#
loop_
_entity.id
_entity.type
_entity.pdbx_description
1 polymer ?
#
loop_
_entity_poly.entity_id
_entity_poly.type
_entity_poly.pdbx_seq_one_letter_code
_entity_poly.pdbx_strand_id
1 'polypeptide(L)'
;MPVVMGAGGSGILLHEAIGHTFEADFNRKNISIFADQLNKKVCNEHINVVDDGTIPFNRGAVNFDDEGAEGQKTYLIKEGVLTSYIHDRISAKHYGVEPTGNGRRESFRNMPIPRMRATYMEAGNVDEADIIASVKKGIFVNNFTNGEVQIGAGDFTFFVKSGYMIEDGKLTQPVKDINIIGNGPKALADITMVGTNAKVDNGTWTCGKDGQSCPVTCGMPSALVSKLTVGGES
;
A
#
# COMPACT_ATOMS: atom_id res chain seq x y z
N MET A 1 -11.42 3.69 15.41
CA MET A 1 -11.57 5.17 15.39
C MET A 1 -11.06 5.70 14.05
N PRO A 2 -11.39 6.95 13.67
CA PRO A 2 -10.81 7.60 12.50
C PRO A 2 -9.29 7.77 12.66
N VAL A 3 -8.55 7.50 11.59
CA VAL A 3 -7.10 7.65 11.52
C VAL A 3 -6.75 8.45 10.28
N VAL A 4 -6.09 9.59 10.47
CA VAL A 4 -5.48 10.36 9.38
C VAL A 4 -4.06 9.88 9.20
N MET A 5 -3.80 9.27 8.06
CA MET A 5 -2.48 8.81 7.62
C MET A 5 -1.79 9.99 6.95
N GLY A 6 -0.60 10.40 7.40
CA GLY A 6 0.17 11.50 6.81
C GLY A 6 0.90 11.09 5.53
N ALA A 7 1.22 12.03 4.65
CA ALA A 7 1.85 11.73 3.37
C ALA A 7 3.24 11.08 3.48
N GLY A 8 3.60 10.26 2.49
CA GLY A 8 4.90 9.57 2.40
C GLY A 8 4.87 8.19 3.05
N GLY A 9 5.53 8.05 4.20
CA GLY A 9 5.78 6.75 4.85
C GLY A 9 4.53 5.97 5.27
N SER A 10 3.38 6.62 5.38
CA SER A 10 2.09 5.92 5.55
C SER A 10 1.74 5.00 4.39
N GLY A 11 2.45 5.11 3.26
CA GLY A 11 2.35 4.19 2.12
C GLY A 11 2.59 2.72 2.50
N ILE A 12 3.15 2.44 3.69
CA ILE A 12 3.20 1.09 4.27
C ILE A 12 1.80 0.45 4.37
N LEU A 13 0.75 1.26 4.59
CA LEU A 13 -0.64 0.78 4.51
C LEU A 13 -0.92 0.16 3.16
N LEU A 14 -0.50 0.81 2.07
CA LEU A 14 -0.70 0.26 0.73
C LEU A 14 0.17 -0.96 0.49
N HIS A 15 1.41 -0.95 0.96
CA HIS A 15 2.32 -2.07 0.78
C HIS A 15 1.76 -3.37 1.39
N GLU A 16 1.37 -3.30 2.65
CA GLU A 16 0.94 -4.46 3.42
C GLU A 16 -0.52 -4.81 3.14
N ALA A 17 -1.42 -3.82 3.20
CA ALA A 17 -2.86 -4.08 3.14
C ALA A 17 -3.36 -4.39 1.72
N ILE A 18 -2.56 -4.05 0.70
CA ILE A 18 -2.99 -4.09 -0.71
C ILE A 18 -1.90 -4.75 -1.58
N GLY A 19 -0.67 -4.25 -1.52
CA GLY A 19 0.41 -4.59 -2.45
C GLY A 19 0.71 -6.08 -2.51
N HIS A 20 1.01 -6.71 -1.37
CA HIS A 20 1.23 -8.16 -1.31
C HIS A 20 -0.01 -8.96 -1.72
N THR A 21 -1.20 -8.49 -1.34
CA THR A 21 -2.45 -9.16 -1.71
C THR A 21 -2.76 -9.07 -3.21
N PHE A 22 -2.09 -8.18 -3.95
CA PHE A 22 -2.18 -8.02 -5.41
C PHE A 22 -1.02 -8.68 -6.17
N GLU A 23 -0.11 -9.37 -5.49
CA GLU A 23 0.87 -10.23 -6.16
C GLU A 23 0.14 -11.44 -6.78
N ALA A 24 0.29 -11.61 -8.10
CA ALA A 24 -0.58 -12.49 -8.86
C ALA A 24 -0.40 -13.99 -8.56
N ASP A 25 0.70 -14.38 -7.92
CA ASP A 25 0.94 -15.75 -7.47
C ASP A 25 0.00 -16.16 -6.34
N PHE A 26 -0.33 -15.27 -5.40
CA PHE A 26 -1.35 -15.52 -4.38
C PHE A 26 -2.76 -15.54 -4.98
N ASN A 27 -3.06 -14.63 -5.90
CA ASN A 27 -4.37 -14.55 -6.56
C ASN A 27 -4.62 -15.78 -7.44
N ARG A 28 -3.63 -16.18 -8.26
CA ARG A 28 -3.70 -17.39 -9.11
C ARG A 28 -3.95 -18.67 -8.30
N LYS A 29 -3.46 -18.72 -7.07
CA LYS A 29 -3.63 -19.87 -6.16
C LYS A 29 -4.91 -19.78 -5.33
N ASN A 30 -5.75 -18.76 -5.52
CA ASN A 30 -6.93 -18.45 -4.69
C ASN A 30 -6.60 -18.32 -3.20
N ILE A 31 -5.40 -17.82 -2.88
CA ILE A 31 -4.98 -17.58 -1.49
C ILE A 31 -5.31 -16.16 -1.07
N SER A 32 -5.14 -15.19 -1.97
CA SER A 32 -5.43 -13.79 -1.67
C SER A 32 -6.93 -13.56 -1.47
N ILE A 33 -7.28 -12.73 -0.49
CA ILE A 33 -8.64 -12.21 -0.30
C ILE A 33 -9.18 -11.43 -1.51
N PHE A 34 -8.30 -11.02 -2.43
CA PHE A 34 -8.66 -10.32 -3.66
C PHE A 34 -8.69 -11.21 -4.90
N ALA A 35 -8.53 -12.53 -4.78
CA ALA A 35 -8.42 -13.45 -5.93
C ALA A 35 -9.65 -13.40 -6.87
N ASP A 36 -10.83 -13.07 -6.33
CA ASP A 36 -12.07 -12.96 -7.10
C ASP A 36 -12.49 -11.50 -7.35
N GLN A 37 -11.64 -10.52 -7.04
CA GLN A 37 -11.98 -9.09 -7.06
C GLN A 37 -11.53 -8.34 -8.32
N LEU A 38 -10.83 -9.01 -9.24
CA LEU A 38 -10.41 -8.38 -10.50
C LEU A 38 -11.63 -7.84 -11.27
N ASN A 39 -11.50 -6.59 -11.74
CA ASN A 39 -12.55 -5.80 -12.40
C ASN A 39 -13.75 -5.42 -11.51
N LYS A 40 -13.64 -5.56 -10.18
CA LYS A 40 -14.68 -5.11 -9.24
C LYS A 40 -14.27 -3.81 -8.53
N LYS A 41 -15.28 -3.04 -8.11
CA LYS A 41 -15.07 -1.86 -7.27
C LYS A 41 -14.64 -2.32 -5.87
N VAL A 42 -13.46 -1.89 -5.44
CA VAL A 42 -12.86 -2.22 -4.14
C VAL A 42 -12.75 -1.01 -3.20
N CYS A 43 -12.85 0.22 -3.74
CA CYS A 43 -12.89 1.44 -2.94
C CYS A 43 -13.55 2.62 -3.66
N ASN A 44 -13.40 3.81 -3.08
CA ASN A 44 -13.89 5.07 -3.63
C ASN A 44 -13.28 5.34 -5.02
N GLU A 45 -14.08 5.90 -5.93
CA GLU A 45 -13.68 6.18 -7.31
C GLU A 45 -12.62 7.28 -7.47
N HIS A 46 -12.34 8.04 -6.42
CA HIS A 46 -11.25 9.02 -6.41
C HIS A 46 -9.89 8.41 -6.04
N ILE A 47 -9.84 7.11 -5.76
CA ILE A 47 -8.61 6.41 -5.35
C ILE A 47 -7.99 5.71 -6.56
N ASN A 48 -6.72 6.02 -6.81
CA ASN A 48 -5.86 5.31 -7.75
C ASN A 48 -4.62 4.81 -7.00
N VAL A 49 -4.30 3.51 -7.16
CA VAL A 49 -3.12 2.87 -6.58
C VAL A 49 -2.29 2.24 -7.68
N VAL A 50 -0.99 2.49 -7.64
CA VAL A 50 -0.04 2.17 -8.71
C VAL A 50 1.13 1.41 -8.12
N ASP A 51 1.65 0.43 -8.87
CA ASP A 51 3.02 -0.05 -8.72
C ASP A 51 3.85 0.41 -9.92
N ASP A 52 4.90 1.18 -9.68
CA ASP A 52 5.65 1.87 -10.73
C ASP A 52 7.13 1.47 -10.72
N GLY A 53 7.57 0.87 -11.81
CA GLY A 53 8.97 0.54 -12.04
C GLY A 53 9.79 1.66 -12.66
N THR A 54 9.18 2.78 -13.05
CA THR A 54 9.77 3.75 -13.98
C THR A 54 10.26 5.04 -13.32
N ILE A 55 10.09 5.19 -12.00
CA ILE A 55 10.47 6.41 -11.29
C ILE A 55 12.00 6.60 -11.30
N PRO A 56 12.53 7.66 -11.92
CA PRO A 56 13.97 7.89 -11.98
C PRO A 56 14.60 7.99 -10.59
N PHE A 57 15.74 7.30 -10.41
CA PHE A 57 16.52 7.29 -9.16
C PHE A 57 15.78 6.75 -7.93
N ASN A 58 14.63 6.11 -8.09
CA ASN A 58 13.89 5.47 -7.01
C ASN A 58 14.51 4.11 -6.66
N ARG A 59 14.62 3.81 -5.36
CA ARG A 59 15.22 2.57 -4.86
C ARG A 59 14.49 1.29 -5.29
N GLY A 60 13.17 1.37 -5.47
CA GLY A 60 12.31 0.25 -5.89
C GLY A 60 12.12 0.14 -7.40
N ALA A 61 12.49 1.16 -8.17
CA ALA A 61 12.36 1.17 -9.63
C ALA A 61 13.33 0.20 -10.30
N VAL A 62 12.95 -0.25 -11.50
CA VAL A 62 13.73 -1.19 -12.31
C VAL A 62 13.60 -0.80 -13.79
N ASN A 63 14.71 -0.85 -14.53
CA ASN A 63 14.64 -0.71 -15.99
C ASN A 63 14.03 -1.97 -16.62
N PHE A 64 14.47 -3.12 -16.12
CA PHE A 64 13.93 -4.45 -16.43
C PHE A 64 13.85 -5.24 -15.12
N ASP A 65 12.84 -6.10 -15.00
CA ASP A 65 12.79 -7.08 -13.91
C ASP A 65 13.79 -8.22 -14.13
N ASP A 66 13.87 -9.15 -13.19
CA ASP A 66 14.83 -10.26 -13.23
C ASP A 66 14.46 -11.36 -14.24
N GLU A 67 13.34 -11.19 -14.95
CA GLU A 67 12.91 -11.99 -16.09
C GLU A 67 13.11 -11.25 -17.43
N GLY A 68 13.66 -10.03 -17.40
CA GLY A 68 13.91 -9.21 -18.59
C GLY A 68 12.69 -8.49 -19.15
N ALA A 69 11.59 -8.40 -18.41
CA ALA A 69 10.44 -7.58 -18.80
C ALA A 69 10.66 -6.12 -18.39
N GLU A 70 10.28 -5.16 -19.23
CA GLU A 70 10.45 -3.73 -18.97
C GLU A 70 9.70 -3.29 -17.70
N GLY A 71 10.35 -2.43 -16.90
CA GLY A 71 9.69 -1.71 -15.83
C GLY A 71 8.60 -0.80 -16.39
N GLN A 72 7.44 -0.75 -15.73
CA GLN A 72 6.29 0.00 -16.22
C GLN A 72 5.47 0.58 -15.06
N LYS A 73 4.56 1.49 -15.38
CA LYS A 73 3.57 2.01 -14.44
C LYS A 73 2.30 1.16 -14.52
N THR A 74 2.06 0.33 -13.50
CA THR A 74 0.91 -0.58 -13.43
C THR A 74 -0.17 -0.01 -12.53
N TYR A 75 -1.34 0.32 -13.08
CA TYR A 75 -2.51 0.68 -12.27
C TYR A 75 -3.11 -0.59 -11.65
N LEU A 76 -2.92 -0.74 -10.34
CA LEU A 76 -3.53 -1.83 -9.57
C LEU A 76 -4.98 -1.50 -9.27
N ILE A 77 -5.23 -0.28 -8.83
CA ILE A 77 -6.56 0.28 -8.68
C ILE A 77 -6.65 1.53 -9.54
N LYS A 78 -7.65 1.59 -10.41
CA LYS A 78 -8.01 2.77 -11.18
C LYS A 78 -9.46 3.12 -10.90
N GLU A 79 -9.70 4.34 -10.47
CA GLU A 79 -11.03 4.87 -10.16
C GLU A 79 -11.82 3.93 -9.22
N GLY A 80 -11.14 3.45 -8.18
CA GLY A 80 -11.72 2.54 -7.19
C GLY A 80 -11.94 1.09 -7.65
N VAL A 81 -11.60 0.75 -8.90
CA VAL A 81 -11.73 -0.60 -9.47
C VAL A 81 -10.37 -1.29 -9.47
N LEU A 82 -10.31 -2.55 -9.01
CA LEU A 82 -9.12 -3.39 -9.14
C LEU A 82 -8.92 -3.79 -10.60
N THR A 83 -7.95 -3.18 -11.27
CA THR A 83 -7.72 -3.32 -12.72
C THR A 83 -6.62 -4.29 -13.09
N SER A 84 -5.68 -4.56 -12.19
CA SER A 84 -4.56 -5.45 -12.46
C SER A 84 -4.01 -6.06 -11.18
N TYR A 85 -3.43 -7.24 -11.30
CA TYR A 85 -2.42 -7.72 -10.36
C TYR A 85 -1.02 -7.36 -10.87
N ILE A 86 0.01 -7.58 -10.06
CA ILE A 86 1.40 -7.56 -10.54
C ILE A 86 1.86 -8.97 -10.90
N HIS A 87 2.47 -9.10 -12.07
CA HIS A 87 2.71 -10.36 -12.74
C HIS A 87 4.20 -10.61 -13.01
N ASP A 88 4.62 -11.84 -12.72
CA ASP A 88 5.76 -12.53 -13.35
C ASP A 88 5.29 -13.24 -14.64
N ARG A 89 6.21 -13.87 -15.38
CA ARG A 89 5.87 -14.63 -16.61
C ARG A 89 4.88 -15.76 -16.38
N ILE A 90 4.94 -16.43 -15.23
CA ILE A 90 4.06 -17.58 -14.91
C ILE A 90 2.62 -17.13 -14.72
N SER A 91 2.41 -16.10 -13.90
CA SER A 91 1.10 -15.55 -13.62
C SER A 91 0.54 -14.79 -14.81
N ALA A 92 1.37 -14.04 -15.55
CA ALA A 92 0.97 -13.39 -16.80
C ALA A 92 0.36 -14.41 -17.78
N LYS A 93 1.05 -15.53 -18.01
CA LYS A 93 0.56 -16.64 -18.84
C LYS A 93 -0.75 -17.24 -18.30
N HIS A 94 -0.90 -17.38 -16.99
CA HIS A 94 -2.12 -17.93 -16.39
C HIS A 94 -3.34 -17.04 -16.63
N TYR A 95 -3.18 -15.72 -16.50
CA TYR A 95 -4.25 -14.75 -16.70
C TYR A 95 -4.44 -14.34 -18.17
N GLY A 96 -3.55 -14.77 -19.08
CA GLY A 96 -3.61 -14.39 -20.49
C GLY A 96 -3.29 -12.91 -20.74
N VAL A 97 -2.40 -12.34 -19.92
CA VAL A 97 -1.96 -10.94 -19.99
C VAL A 97 -0.44 -10.88 -20.21
N GLU A 98 0.07 -9.68 -20.52
CA GLU A 98 1.50 -9.43 -20.60
C GLU A 98 2.15 -9.29 -19.20
N PRO A 99 3.45 -9.62 -19.04
CA PRO A 99 4.17 -9.39 -17.80
C PRO A 99 4.20 -7.90 -17.41
N THR A 100 4.10 -7.60 -16.12
CA THR A 100 4.05 -6.21 -15.63
C THR A 100 5.42 -5.66 -15.20
N GLY A 101 6.51 -6.39 -15.48
CA GLY A 101 7.85 -6.03 -15.02
C GLY A 101 8.01 -6.18 -13.50
N ASN A 102 7.38 -7.19 -12.91
CA ASN A 102 7.35 -7.46 -11.46
C ASN A 102 7.91 -8.84 -11.10
N GLY A 103 8.46 -9.61 -12.04
CA GLY A 103 9.14 -10.87 -11.76
C GLY A 103 10.52 -10.62 -11.16
N ARG A 104 10.59 -10.52 -9.82
CA ARG A 104 11.83 -10.15 -9.10
C ARG A 104 12.35 -11.29 -8.25
N ARG A 105 13.68 -11.37 -8.11
CA ARG A 105 14.40 -12.31 -7.25
C ARG A 105 15.44 -11.59 -6.42
N GLU A 106 15.75 -12.09 -5.23
CA GLU A 106 16.82 -11.52 -4.40
C GLU A 106 18.20 -11.69 -5.06
N SER A 107 18.44 -12.86 -5.64
CA SER A 107 19.72 -13.18 -6.28
C SER A 107 19.59 -14.33 -7.27
N PHE A 108 20.69 -14.64 -7.98
CA PHE A 108 20.78 -15.80 -8.86
C PHE A 108 20.49 -17.16 -8.18
N ARG A 109 20.42 -17.21 -6.84
CA ARG A 109 20.11 -18.41 -6.05
C ARG A 109 18.61 -18.59 -5.76
N ASN A 110 17.76 -17.62 -6.08
CA ASN A 110 16.35 -17.62 -5.72
C ASN A 110 15.45 -17.57 -6.96
N MET A 111 14.28 -18.19 -6.98
CA MET A 111 13.38 -18.06 -8.15
C MET A 111 12.71 -16.68 -8.19
N PRO A 112 12.52 -16.06 -9.37
CA PRO A 112 11.71 -14.86 -9.49
C PRO A 112 10.26 -15.17 -9.12
N ILE A 113 9.62 -14.22 -8.45
CA ILE A 113 8.22 -14.24 -8.04
C ILE A 113 7.63 -12.84 -8.29
N PRO A 114 6.30 -12.67 -8.40
CA PRO A 114 5.70 -11.34 -8.47
C PRO A 114 6.02 -10.54 -7.21
N ARG A 115 6.62 -9.37 -7.38
CA ARG A 115 7.05 -8.45 -6.31
C ARG A 115 6.81 -7.00 -6.67
N MET A 116 6.42 -6.22 -5.66
CA MET A 116 6.30 -4.75 -5.74
C MET A 116 7.62 -4.05 -6.10
N ARG A 117 7.50 -2.80 -6.56
CA ARG A 117 8.58 -1.86 -6.91
C ARG A 117 8.41 -0.56 -6.11
N ALA A 118 7.83 0.47 -6.70
CA ALA A 118 7.36 1.67 -6.01
C ALA A 118 5.82 1.66 -5.95
N THR A 119 5.25 1.27 -4.82
CA THR A 119 3.80 1.15 -4.67
C THR A 119 3.23 2.40 -4.00
N TYR A 120 2.40 3.17 -4.71
CA TYR A 120 1.87 4.42 -4.18
C TYR A 120 0.42 4.72 -4.58
N MET A 121 -0.22 5.59 -3.80
CA MET A 121 -1.51 6.21 -4.14
C MET A 121 -1.29 7.58 -4.78
N GLU A 122 -2.02 7.88 -5.86
CA GLU A 122 -1.99 9.19 -6.51
C GLU A 122 -2.70 10.26 -5.67
N ALA A 123 -2.40 11.53 -5.92
CA ALA A 123 -3.01 12.64 -5.19
C ALA A 123 -4.53 12.70 -5.40
N GLY A 124 -5.24 13.05 -4.34
CA GLY A 124 -6.66 13.40 -4.36
C GLY A 124 -6.86 14.90 -4.51
N ASN A 125 -7.90 15.42 -3.86
CA ASN A 125 -8.39 16.79 -4.03
C ASN A 125 -8.68 17.54 -2.73
N VAL A 126 -8.31 16.97 -1.58
CA VAL A 126 -8.53 17.59 -0.26
C VAL A 126 -7.21 18.08 0.32
N ASP A 127 -7.19 19.23 0.99
CA ASP A 127 -5.99 19.65 1.72
C ASP A 127 -5.85 18.89 3.04
N GLU A 128 -4.63 18.54 3.44
CA GLU A 128 -4.38 17.77 4.68
C GLU A 128 -4.99 18.43 5.92
N ALA A 129 -4.93 19.76 6.00
CA ALA A 129 -5.53 20.52 7.09
C ALA A 129 -7.05 20.32 7.17
N ASP A 130 -7.73 20.23 6.03
CA ASP A 130 -9.18 19.99 5.96
C ASP A 130 -9.52 18.54 6.33
N ILE A 131 -8.66 17.59 5.95
CA ILE A 131 -8.79 16.19 6.38
C ILE A 131 -8.71 16.12 7.91
N ILE A 132 -7.72 16.77 8.53
CA ILE A 132 -7.58 16.80 9.99
C ILE A 132 -8.78 17.51 10.64
N ALA A 133 -9.21 18.65 10.09
CA ALA A 133 -10.34 19.44 10.60
C ALA A 133 -11.66 18.67 10.58
N SER A 134 -11.83 17.72 9.66
CA SER A 134 -13.03 16.88 9.56
C SER A 134 -13.18 15.87 10.72
N VAL A 135 -12.11 15.59 11.46
CA VAL A 135 -12.08 14.53 12.47
C VAL A 135 -12.36 15.08 13.87
N LYS A 136 -13.51 14.71 14.43
CA LYS A 136 -13.91 15.09 15.80
C LYS A 136 -13.04 14.45 16.89
N LYS A 137 -12.76 13.15 16.76
CA LYS A 137 -11.88 12.40 17.66
C LYS A 137 -11.20 11.29 16.89
N GLY A 138 -9.88 11.34 16.80
CA GLY A 138 -9.09 10.39 16.01
C GLY A 138 -7.61 10.48 16.34
N ILE A 139 -6.78 9.94 15.46
CA ILE A 139 -5.33 10.06 15.52
C ILE A 139 -4.78 10.46 14.15
N PHE A 140 -3.73 11.27 14.17
CA PHE A 140 -2.89 11.55 13.01
C PHE A 140 -1.58 10.80 13.17
N VAL A 141 -1.19 10.03 12.15
CA VAL A 141 0.02 9.19 12.18
C VAL A 141 0.84 9.43 10.93
N ASN A 142 2.14 9.66 11.08
CA ASN A 142 3.02 10.00 9.97
C ASN A 142 4.37 9.26 9.99
N ASN A 143 4.59 8.39 10.98
CA ASN A 143 5.86 7.71 11.16
C ASN A 143 5.64 6.26 11.60
N PHE A 144 6.07 5.33 10.75
CA PHE A 144 5.91 3.90 10.89
C PHE A 144 7.28 3.24 10.89
N THR A 145 7.46 2.20 11.71
CA THR A 145 8.73 1.44 11.73
C THR A 145 8.63 0.12 10.98
N ASN A 146 7.50 -0.58 11.08
CA ASN A 146 7.31 -1.85 10.40
C ASN A 146 5.83 -2.21 10.24
N GLY A 147 5.55 -3.22 9.42
CA GLY A 147 4.23 -3.78 9.17
C GLY A 147 4.28 -5.26 8.84
N GLU A 148 3.15 -5.94 8.98
CA GLU A 148 2.96 -7.32 8.54
C GLU A 148 1.50 -7.53 8.09
N VAL A 149 1.31 -8.38 7.07
CA VAL A 149 0.00 -8.79 6.56
C VAL A 149 -0.16 -10.31 6.52
N GLN A 150 -1.34 -10.77 6.95
CA GLN A 150 -1.83 -12.13 6.77
C GLN A 150 -2.67 -12.19 5.49
N ILE A 151 -2.02 -12.46 4.36
CA ILE A 151 -2.59 -12.33 2.99
C ILE A 151 -3.93 -13.04 2.81
N GLY A 152 -4.11 -14.22 3.41
CA GLY A 152 -5.34 -15.00 3.29
C GLY A 152 -6.53 -14.35 4.01
N ALA A 153 -6.34 -13.94 5.27
CA ALA A 153 -7.37 -13.24 6.04
C ALA A 153 -7.54 -11.77 5.61
N GLY A 154 -6.48 -11.18 5.03
CA GLY A 154 -6.37 -9.76 4.73
C GLY A 154 -6.03 -8.90 5.95
N ASP A 155 -5.78 -9.50 7.11
CA ASP A 155 -5.50 -8.75 8.34
C ASP A 155 -4.07 -8.20 8.32
N PHE A 156 -3.90 -6.94 8.71
CA PHE A 156 -2.60 -6.30 8.80
C PHE A 156 -2.39 -5.67 10.18
N THR A 157 -1.13 -5.53 10.57
CA THR A 157 -0.71 -4.77 11.76
C THR A 157 0.46 -3.87 11.43
N PHE A 158 0.39 -2.59 11.83
CA PHE A 158 1.49 -1.62 11.72
C PHE A 158 1.89 -1.09 13.08
N PHE A 159 3.19 -0.89 13.25
CA PHE A 159 3.72 -0.19 14.41
C PHE A 159 3.95 1.28 14.08
N VAL A 160 3.21 2.16 14.78
CA VAL A 160 3.37 3.61 14.66
C VAL A 160 4.32 4.07 15.75
N LYS A 161 5.39 4.76 15.34
CA LYS A 161 6.41 5.29 16.24
C LYS A 161 6.03 6.64 16.84
N SER A 162 5.30 7.45 16.09
CA SER A 162 4.84 8.76 16.57
C SER A 162 3.60 9.21 15.82
N GLY A 163 2.72 9.89 16.53
CA GLY A 163 1.54 10.54 15.99
C GLY A 163 0.99 11.56 16.98
N TYR A 164 -0.19 12.09 16.67
CA TYR A 164 -0.90 13.04 17.51
C TYR A 164 -2.36 12.64 17.63
N MET A 165 -2.97 12.90 18.78
CA MET A 165 -4.41 12.90 18.92
C MET A 165 -5.02 13.99 18.04
N ILE A 166 -6.18 13.69 17.46
CA ILE A 166 -7.03 14.69 16.83
C ILE A 166 -8.24 14.89 17.73
N GLU A 167 -8.45 16.11 18.21
CA GLU A 167 -9.58 16.50 19.05
C GLU A 167 -10.23 17.77 18.47
N ASP A 168 -11.51 17.67 18.12
CA ASP A 168 -12.31 18.72 17.48
C ASP A 168 -11.59 19.38 16.28
N GLY A 169 -11.04 18.54 15.40
CA GLY A 169 -10.38 18.97 14.17
C GLY A 169 -8.98 19.53 14.35
N LYS A 170 -8.35 19.35 15.52
CA LYS A 170 -7.01 19.89 15.82
C LYS A 170 -6.08 18.81 16.33
N LEU A 171 -4.82 18.89 15.92
CA LEU A 171 -3.74 18.09 16.52
C LEU A 171 -3.51 18.58 17.96
N THR A 172 -3.57 17.65 18.91
CA THR A 172 -3.38 17.97 20.34
C THR A 172 -2.16 17.26 20.91
N GLN A 173 -2.37 16.19 21.67
CA GLN A 173 -1.30 15.53 22.41
C GLN A 173 -0.57 14.51 21.53
N PRO A 174 0.77 14.36 21.66
CA PRO A 174 1.46 13.26 21.01
C PRO A 174 0.99 11.93 21.57
N VAL A 175 0.83 10.92 20.72
CA VAL A 175 0.57 9.54 21.16
C VAL A 175 1.89 8.78 21.29
N LYS A 176 1.95 7.88 22.28
CA LYS A 176 3.03 6.88 22.39
C LYS A 176 2.94 5.87 21.26
N ASP A 177 3.88 4.95 21.25
CA ASP A 177 3.87 3.79 20.37
C ASP A 177 2.50 3.08 20.39
N ILE A 178 1.89 2.94 19.22
CA ILE A 178 0.60 2.27 19.04
C ILE A 178 0.70 1.26 17.91
N ASN A 179 -0.09 0.19 18.03
CA ASN A 179 -0.35 -0.72 16.93
C ASN A 179 -1.62 -0.32 16.22
N ILE A 180 -1.59 -0.26 14.90
CA ILE A 180 -2.79 -0.12 14.07
C ILE A 180 -3.10 -1.49 13.47
N ILE A 181 -4.32 -1.97 13.71
CA ILE A 181 -4.79 -3.26 13.22
C ILE A 181 -5.99 -3.02 12.32
N GLY A 182 -6.03 -3.69 11.18
CA GLY A 182 -7.12 -3.60 10.24
C GLY A 182 -7.18 -4.79 9.31
N ASN A 183 -8.13 -4.73 8.38
CA ASN A 183 -8.31 -5.70 7.31
C ASN A 183 -8.19 -4.96 5.98
N GLY A 184 -7.41 -5.46 5.03
CA GLY A 184 -6.99 -4.74 3.83
C GLY A 184 -8.14 -4.25 2.95
N PRO A 185 -9.02 -5.13 2.45
CA PRO A 185 -10.21 -4.72 1.71
C PRO A 185 -11.05 -3.69 2.43
N LYS A 186 -11.24 -3.87 3.75
CA LYS A 186 -12.05 -2.95 4.55
C LYS A 186 -11.36 -1.60 4.73
N ALA A 187 -10.08 -1.58 5.08
CA ALA A 187 -9.32 -0.36 5.29
C ALA A 187 -9.27 0.47 4.00
N LEU A 188 -9.06 -0.18 2.86
CA LEU A 188 -9.08 0.43 1.54
C LEU A 188 -10.47 1.00 1.18
N ALA A 189 -11.55 0.27 1.47
CA ALA A 189 -12.92 0.75 1.30
C ALA A 189 -13.27 1.90 2.27
N ASP A 190 -12.68 1.92 3.45
CA ASP A 190 -12.87 2.92 4.50
C ASP A 190 -12.01 4.19 4.29
N ILE A 191 -11.22 4.27 3.21
CA ILE A 191 -10.54 5.52 2.80
C ILE A 191 -11.59 6.48 2.23
N THR A 192 -11.81 7.59 2.93
CA THR A 192 -12.91 8.53 2.65
C THR A 192 -12.47 9.89 2.13
N MET A 193 -11.23 10.29 2.41
CA MET A 193 -10.64 11.54 1.93
C MET A 193 -9.19 11.30 1.52
N VAL A 194 -8.75 11.94 0.45
CA VAL A 194 -7.40 11.78 -0.12
C VAL A 194 -6.80 13.15 -0.40
N GLY A 195 -5.58 13.33 0.09
CA GLY A 195 -4.84 14.58 0.11
C GLY A 195 -4.27 14.98 -1.24
N THR A 196 -4.05 16.28 -1.44
CA THR A 196 -3.33 16.84 -2.59
C THR A 196 -1.81 16.65 -2.51
N ASN A 197 -1.28 16.33 -1.32
CA ASN A 197 0.14 16.31 -0.97
C ASN A 197 0.83 14.95 -1.19
N ALA A 198 0.64 14.33 -2.36
CA ALA A 198 1.23 13.02 -2.65
C ALA A 198 2.76 13.01 -2.50
N LYS A 199 3.27 12.00 -1.79
CA LYS A 199 4.70 11.83 -1.54
C LYS A 199 5.06 10.36 -1.58
N VAL A 200 6.12 10.03 -2.33
CA VAL A 200 6.77 8.72 -2.29
C VAL A 200 7.91 8.78 -1.28
N ASP A 201 7.95 7.82 -0.37
CA ASP A 201 9.04 7.63 0.56
C ASP A 201 10.16 6.82 -0.10
N ASN A 202 11.22 7.52 -0.50
CA ASN A 202 12.45 6.96 -1.05
C ASN A 202 13.43 6.47 0.04
N GLY A 203 12.93 6.16 1.24
CA GLY A 203 13.70 5.60 2.34
C GLY A 203 14.33 4.24 2.04
N THR A 204 14.87 3.60 3.08
CA THR A 204 15.63 2.35 2.97
C THR A 204 14.74 1.08 3.01
N TRP A 205 13.49 1.18 2.57
CA TRP A 205 12.52 0.08 2.64
C TRP A 205 13.04 -1.17 1.93
N THR A 206 12.76 -2.31 2.56
CA THR A 206 13.09 -3.65 2.06
C THR A 206 11.92 -4.57 2.36
N CYS A 207 11.39 -5.19 1.31
CA CYS A 207 10.23 -6.08 1.38
C CYS A 207 10.70 -7.53 1.44
N GLY A 208 10.10 -8.33 2.32
CA GLY A 208 10.35 -9.76 2.46
C GLY A 208 9.19 -10.60 1.93
N LYS A 209 9.46 -11.62 1.11
CA LYS A 209 8.48 -12.63 0.69
C LYS A 209 9.17 -13.94 0.37
N ASP A 210 8.64 -15.07 0.88
CA ASP A 210 9.19 -16.42 0.67
C ASP A 210 10.70 -16.51 0.97
N GLY A 211 11.14 -15.82 2.04
CA GLY A 211 12.54 -15.75 2.44
C GLY A 211 13.44 -14.88 1.53
N GLN A 212 12.86 -14.13 0.58
CA GLN A 212 13.57 -13.23 -0.33
C GLN A 212 13.37 -11.76 0.03
N SER A 213 14.47 -11.01 0.10
CA SER A 213 14.48 -9.57 0.32
C SER A 213 14.66 -8.80 -1.00
N CYS A 214 13.82 -7.78 -1.23
CA CYS A 214 13.94 -6.89 -2.40
C CYS A 214 13.79 -5.42 -1.98
N PRO A 215 14.58 -4.50 -2.57
CA PRO A 215 14.39 -3.07 -2.35
C PRO A 215 13.08 -2.62 -2.97
N VAL A 216 12.29 -1.87 -2.21
CA VAL A 216 11.00 -1.29 -2.62
C VAL A 216 10.91 0.15 -2.13
N THR A 217 9.93 0.88 -2.61
CA THR A 217 9.48 2.13 -2.00
C THR A 217 7.96 2.11 -1.88
N CYS A 218 7.42 2.94 -0.98
CA CYS A 218 5.99 3.12 -0.85
C CYS A 218 5.64 4.60 -0.72
N GLY A 219 4.39 4.97 -0.98
CA GLY A 219 3.97 6.35 -0.87
C GLY A 219 2.47 6.53 -0.86
N MET A 220 2.00 7.61 -0.25
CA MET A 220 0.63 8.07 -0.41
C MET A 220 0.53 9.56 -0.08
N PRO A 221 -0.47 10.29 -0.58
CA PRO A 221 -0.90 11.54 0.03
C PRO A 221 -1.46 11.28 1.43
N SER A 222 -1.72 12.35 2.16
CA SER A 222 -2.45 12.21 3.43
C SER A 222 -3.85 11.66 3.16
N ALA A 223 -4.34 10.74 3.98
CA ALA A 223 -5.64 10.12 3.75
C ALA A 223 -6.36 9.82 5.06
N LEU A 224 -7.69 9.92 5.03
CA LEU A 224 -8.54 9.55 6.16
C LEU A 224 -9.08 8.13 5.98
N VAL A 225 -8.69 7.23 6.88
CA VAL A 225 -9.37 5.95 7.08
C VAL A 225 -10.43 6.14 8.16
N SER A 226 -11.71 5.96 7.81
CA SER A 226 -12.84 6.25 8.72
C SER A 226 -12.80 5.41 9.99
N LYS A 227 -12.29 4.17 9.88
CA LYS A 227 -12.27 3.22 10.99
C LYS A 227 -11.10 2.24 10.92
N LEU A 228 -10.16 2.39 11.85
CA LEU A 228 -9.16 1.37 12.18
C LEU A 228 -9.20 1.02 13.67
N THR A 229 -8.67 -0.15 14.01
CA THR A 229 -8.43 -0.54 15.40
C THR A 229 -7.06 0.00 15.82
N VAL A 230 -7.02 0.71 16.95
CA VAL A 230 -5.79 1.29 17.49
C VAL A 230 -5.54 0.60 18.83
N GLY A 231 -4.47 -0.18 18.89
CA GLY A 231 -3.96 -0.86 20.08
C GLY A 231 -2.96 0.03 20.81
N GLY A 232 -3.37 0.56 21.95
CA GLY A 232 -2.56 1.34 22.87
C GLY A 232 -3.34 1.56 24.17
N GLU A 233 -2.66 1.60 25.30
CA GLU A 233 -3.27 1.99 26.58
C GLU A 233 -3.16 3.51 26.74
N SER A 234 -4.25 4.12 27.22
CA SER A 234 -4.34 5.55 27.55
C SER A 234 -3.42 5.95 28.70
#